data_AF-A0A924P017-F1
#
_entry.id   AF-A0A924P017-F1
#
_cell.length_a   1.000
_cell.length_b   1.000
_cell.length_c   1.000
_cell.angle_alpha   90.00
_cell.angle_beta   90.00
_cell.angle_gamma   90.00
#
_symmetry.space_group_name_H-M   'P 1'
#
loop_
_entity.id
_entity.type
_entity.pdbx_description
1 polymer ?
#
loop_
_entity_poly.entity_id
_entity_poly.type
_entity_poly.pdbx_seq_one_letter_code
_entity_poly.pdbx_strand_id
1 'polypeptide(L)'
;MEKNYPGEQWKPIVFNFDFVNETRIEVSSYGRIKTFNKVSKGNIIKGSMVNGYQIIRLKFFKAREDSVQKRLDYLQKQAIQLNQKIKKQQLALAELSPKDAAYAEGKKQIENSTLLLTKLRESVSKKFSDDLKSRTIYYQALIHRLVAEYFTKQPSPQHTLVAHIDYDKLNNNKSNLKWMTPDENYSHQRFSPNVIASKAYLDGRRKEDAKSTKLSVTKVMLMKKLINEGKPMKQLVKQFKVTETQILRIKRGENWAEVQAAP
;
A
#
# COMPACT_ATOMS: atom_id res chain seq x y z
N MET A 1 -1.00 27.23 -13.70
CA MET A 1 -2.40 27.67 -13.52
C MET A 1 -3.13 26.59 -12.75
N GLU A 2 -3.57 26.88 -11.52
CA GLU A 2 -4.39 25.94 -10.75
C GLU A 2 -5.71 25.74 -11.50
N LYS A 3 -5.97 24.50 -11.97
CA LYS A 3 -7.27 24.15 -12.55
C LYS A 3 -8.32 24.31 -11.46
N ASN A 4 -9.11 25.37 -11.51
CA ASN A 4 -10.24 25.54 -10.63
C ASN A 4 -11.43 24.76 -11.23
N TYR A 5 -11.99 23.82 -10.48
CA TYR A 5 -13.14 23.05 -10.96
C TYR A 5 -14.42 23.80 -10.57
N PRO A 6 -15.39 23.96 -11.50
CA PRO A 6 -16.65 24.66 -11.20
C PRO A 6 -17.37 24.03 -10.00
N GLY A 7 -17.74 24.82 -9.00
CA GLY A 7 -18.51 24.34 -7.84
C GLY A 7 -17.76 23.39 -6.91
N GLU A 8 -16.42 23.36 -6.95
CA GLU A 8 -15.63 22.58 -6.02
C GLU A 8 -15.80 23.05 -4.58
N GLN A 9 -16.11 22.11 -3.70
CA GLN A 9 -16.26 22.34 -2.27
C GLN A 9 -15.10 21.68 -1.52
N TRP A 10 -14.52 22.38 -0.55
CA TRP A 10 -13.45 21.87 0.31
C TRP A 10 -13.99 21.67 1.73
N LYS A 11 -13.65 20.53 2.35
CA LYS A 11 -14.00 20.23 3.75
C LYS A 11 -12.75 19.80 4.53
N PRO A 12 -12.54 20.32 5.76
CA PRO A 12 -11.45 19.88 6.60
C PRO A 12 -11.69 18.46 7.09
N ILE A 13 -10.63 17.63 7.06
CA ILE A 13 -10.66 16.27 7.58
C ILE A 13 -10.49 16.31 9.10
N VAL A 14 -11.43 15.71 9.81
CA VAL A 14 -11.39 15.48 11.26
C VAL A 14 -10.78 14.11 11.52
N PHE A 15 -9.76 14.08 12.37
CA PHE A 15 -9.14 12.84 12.83
C PHE A 15 -9.70 12.46 14.20
N ASN A 16 -9.90 11.17 14.44
CA ASN A 16 -10.42 10.63 15.69
C ASN A 16 -9.32 10.30 16.71
N PHE A 17 -8.16 10.97 16.61
CA PHE A 17 -7.01 10.77 17.48
C PHE A 17 -6.31 12.10 17.71
N ASP A 18 -5.68 12.25 18.87
CA ASP A 18 -4.90 13.43 19.21
C ASP A 18 -3.49 13.36 18.61
N PHE A 19 -3.02 14.50 18.12
CA PHE A 19 -1.67 14.66 17.58
C PHE A 19 -1.14 16.07 17.80
N VAL A 20 0.18 16.22 17.84
CA VAL A 20 0.84 17.51 18.10
C VAL A 20 1.27 18.26 16.83
N ASN A 21 1.21 17.61 15.67
CA ASN A 21 1.59 18.23 14.41
C ASN A 21 0.58 19.34 14.10
N GLU A 22 1.04 20.57 13.91
CA GLU A 22 0.22 21.66 13.37
C GLU A 22 -0.06 21.37 11.88
N THR A 23 -0.97 20.44 11.60
CA THR A 23 -1.30 20.00 10.24
C THR A 23 -2.80 19.89 10.08
N ARG A 24 -3.33 20.66 9.12
CA ARG A 24 -4.71 20.59 8.67
C ARG A 24 -4.74 20.08 7.24
N ILE A 25 -5.68 19.19 6.96
CA ILE A 25 -5.86 18.61 5.62
C ILE A 25 -7.30 18.84 5.20
N GLU A 26 -7.50 19.17 3.94
CA GLU A 26 -8.81 19.37 3.36
C GLU A 26 -8.99 18.46 2.16
N VAL A 27 -10.17 17.86 2.04
CA VAL A 27 -10.60 17.07 0.89
C VAL A 27 -11.59 17.87 0.07
N SER A 28 -11.43 17.84 -1.25
CA SER A 28 -12.33 18.48 -2.20
C SER A 28 -13.38 17.50 -2.73
N SER A 29 -14.52 18.03 -3.15
CA SER A 29 -15.58 17.25 -3.81
C SER A 29 -15.15 16.58 -5.12
N TYR A 30 -13.99 16.95 -5.69
CA TYR A 30 -13.38 16.35 -6.87
C TYR A 30 -12.29 15.32 -6.53
N GLY A 31 -12.08 15.01 -5.25
CA GLY A 31 -11.03 14.09 -4.82
C GLY A 31 -9.63 14.68 -4.85
N ARG A 32 -9.52 16.01 -4.70
CA ARG A 32 -8.24 16.68 -4.48
C ARG A 32 -8.00 16.86 -2.99
N ILE A 33 -6.73 16.88 -2.58
CA ILE A 33 -6.38 17.01 -1.17
C ILE A 33 -5.39 18.15 -0.99
N LYS A 34 -5.69 19.06 -0.07
CA LYS A 34 -4.83 20.19 0.32
C LYS A 34 -4.22 19.93 1.68
N THR A 35 -2.99 20.38 1.86
CA THR A 35 -2.28 20.30 3.13
C THR A 35 -1.86 21.67 3.61
N PHE A 36 -2.08 21.91 4.91
CA PHE A 36 -1.69 23.12 5.61
C PHE A 36 -0.79 22.72 6.77
N ASN A 37 0.49 23.09 6.70
CA ASN A 37 1.48 22.90 7.75
C ASN A 37 2.51 24.05 7.67
N LYS A 38 3.58 23.98 8.47
CA LYS A 38 4.62 25.04 8.50
C LYS A 38 5.25 25.34 7.14
N VAL A 39 5.26 24.36 6.22
CA VAL A 39 5.89 24.46 4.89
C VAL A 39 4.86 24.68 3.78
N SER A 40 3.71 24.01 3.85
CA SER A 40 2.64 24.05 2.84
C SER A 40 1.48 24.88 3.34
N LYS A 41 1.08 25.90 2.57
CA LYS A 41 -0.07 26.76 2.89
C LYS A 41 -1.26 26.49 1.96
N GLY A 42 -1.61 25.22 1.80
CA GLY A 42 -2.70 24.79 0.93
C GLY A 42 -2.26 24.16 -0.40
N ASN A 43 -1.03 23.67 -0.49
CA ASN A 43 -0.57 22.94 -1.69
C ASN A 43 -1.35 21.64 -1.86
N ILE A 44 -1.70 21.33 -3.11
CA ILE A 44 -2.41 20.11 -3.47
C ILE A 44 -1.43 18.94 -3.52
N ILE A 45 -1.75 17.87 -2.80
CA ILE A 45 -0.99 16.61 -2.83
C ILE A 45 -1.65 15.63 -3.80
N LYS A 46 -0.84 14.95 -4.63
CA LYS A 46 -1.33 13.93 -5.57
C LYS A 46 -1.55 12.56 -4.92
N GLY A 47 -0.91 12.30 -3.78
CA GLY A 47 -0.95 10.98 -3.15
C GLY A 47 -0.14 9.92 -3.90
N SER A 48 -0.41 8.64 -3.59
CA SER A 48 0.18 7.47 -4.26
C SER A 48 -0.89 6.48 -4.68
N MET A 49 -0.51 5.41 -5.39
CA MET A 49 -1.43 4.42 -5.94
C MET A 49 -1.32 3.08 -5.21
N VAL A 50 -2.46 2.45 -4.89
CA VAL A 50 -2.55 1.07 -4.38
C VAL A 50 -3.74 0.36 -5.03
N ASN A 51 -3.51 -0.79 -5.66
CA ASN A 51 -4.55 -1.60 -6.33
C ASN A 51 -5.43 -0.81 -7.35
N GLY A 52 -4.82 0.18 -7.99
CA GLY A 52 -5.49 1.08 -8.95
C GLY A 52 -6.26 2.25 -8.31
N TYR A 53 -6.27 2.39 -6.99
CA TYR A 53 -6.88 3.52 -6.30
C TYR A 53 -5.85 4.55 -5.82
N GLN A 54 -6.24 5.83 -5.85
CA GLN A 54 -5.46 6.89 -5.21
C GLN A 54 -5.61 6.85 -3.70
N ILE A 55 -4.47 6.95 -2.99
CA ILE A 55 -4.39 7.00 -1.53
C ILE A 55 -3.55 8.19 -1.06
N ILE A 56 -3.78 8.59 0.18
CA ILE A 56 -2.86 9.45 0.92
C ILE A 56 -2.22 8.68 2.06
N ARG A 57 -0.95 8.98 2.34
CA ARG A 57 -0.21 8.48 3.49
C ARG A 57 0.33 9.67 4.26
N LEU A 58 0.01 9.74 5.53
CA LEU A 58 0.35 10.84 6.41
C LEU A 58 0.97 10.29 7.69
N LYS A 59 1.84 11.09 8.30
CA LYS A 59 2.46 10.78 9.58
C LYS A 59 2.07 11.86 10.58
N PHE A 60 1.51 11.42 11.68
CA PHE A 60 1.19 12.25 12.84
C PHE A 60 2.03 11.80 14.03
N PHE A 61 2.20 12.66 15.03
CA PHE A 61 2.93 12.33 16.24
C PHE A 61 2.05 12.54 17.47
N LYS A 62 2.02 11.55 18.37
CA LYS A 62 1.46 11.71 19.71
C LYS A 62 2.35 12.63 20.55
N ALA A 63 1.75 13.28 21.53
CA ALA A 63 2.46 14.10 22.51
C ALA A 63 3.58 13.30 23.20
N ARG A 64 4.61 14.01 23.66
CA ARG A 64 5.66 13.39 24.46
C ARG A 64 5.21 13.25 25.91
N GLU A 65 5.37 12.04 26.45
CA GLU A 65 5.25 11.79 27.89
C GLU A 65 6.27 12.65 28.65
N ASP A 66 5.81 13.37 29.67
CA ASP A 66 6.63 14.34 30.40
C ASP A 66 7.89 13.71 31.01
N SER A 67 7.78 12.48 31.50
CA SER A 67 8.90 11.73 32.09
C SER A 67 10.00 11.46 31.05
N VAL A 68 9.60 11.10 29.82
CA VAL A 68 10.51 10.83 28.71
C VAL A 68 11.13 12.14 28.21
N GLN A 69 10.33 13.20 28.09
CA GLN A 69 10.81 14.54 27.73
C GLN A 69 11.92 15.01 28.69
N LYS A 70 11.67 14.96 30.01
CA LYS A 70 12.65 15.34 31.04
C LYS A 70 13.95 14.54 30.92
N ARG A 71 13.86 13.23 30.64
CA ARG A 71 15.03 12.36 30.48
C ARG A 71 15.85 12.72 29.23
N LEU A 72 15.19 12.99 28.11
CA LEU A 72 15.86 13.39 26.88
C LEU A 72 16.55 14.76 27.02
N ASP A 73 15.85 15.71 27.65
CA ASP A 73 16.40 17.05 27.94
C ASP A 73 17.63 16.97 28.84
N TYR A 74 17.58 16.10 29.85
CA TYR A 74 18.72 15.84 30.73
C TYR A 74 19.94 15.33 29.94
N LEU A 75 19.76 14.33 29.09
CA LEU A 75 20.85 13.77 28.26
C LEU A 75 21.40 14.81 27.27
N GLN A 76 20.52 15.63 26.68
CA GLN A 76 20.93 16.71 25.79
C GLN A 76 21.74 17.78 26.54
N LYS A 77 21.32 18.14 27.76
CA LYS A 77 22.07 19.05 28.64
C LYS A 77 23.45 18.49 28.98
N GLN A 78 23.57 17.21 29.31
CA GLN A 78 24.86 16.56 29.55
C GLN A 78 25.79 16.66 28.33
N ALA A 79 25.27 16.41 27.12
CA ALA A 79 26.05 16.53 25.90
C ALA A 79 26.52 17.96 25.63
N ILE A 80 25.66 18.96 25.91
CA ILE A 80 26.02 20.38 25.79
C ILE A 80 27.12 20.75 26.80
N GLN A 81 26.98 20.35 28.06
CA GLN A 81 27.97 20.62 29.11
C GLN A 81 29.33 19.98 28.78
N LEU A 82 29.34 18.74 28.30
CA LEU A 82 30.58 18.07 27.88
C LEU A 82 31.23 18.78 26.69
N ASN A 83 30.44 19.20 25.69
CA ASN A 83 30.95 19.97 24.56
C ASN A 83 31.56 21.32 24.99
N GLN A 84 30.92 22.02 25.94
CA GLN A 84 31.47 23.25 26.51
C GLN A 84 32.78 23.01 27.26
N LYS A 85 32.87 21.92 28.05
CA LYS A 85 34.11 21.53 28.75
C LYS A 85 35.25 21.25 27.77
N ILE A 86 34.98 20.48 26.71
CA ILE A 86 35.97 20.19 25.67
C ILE A 86 36.45 21.48 25.01
N LYS A 87 35.55 22.40 24.67
CA LYS A 87 35.94 23.70 24.08
C LYS A 87 36.84 24.51 25.01
N LYS A 88 36.57 24.52 26.32
CA LYS A 88 37.44 25.18 27.31
C LYS A 88 38.81 24.50 27.40
N GLN A 89 38.86 23.17 27.39
CA GLN A 89 40.11 22.42 27.40
C GLN A 89 40.94 22.66 26.13
N GLN A 90 40.29 22.75 24.96
CA GLN A 90 40.96 23.08 23.70
C GLN A 90 41.57 24.47 23.72
N LEU A 91 40.88 25.46 24.29
CA LEU A 91 41.41 26.82 24.45
C LEU A 91 42.63 26.83 25.38
N ALA A 92 42.54 26.19 26.55
CA ALA A 92 43.67 26.09 27.47
C ALA A 92 44.87 25.34 26.88
N LEU A 93 44.63 24.31 26.07
CA LEU A 93 45.70 23.57 25.37
C LEU A 93 46.42 24.45 24.33
N ALA A 94 45.72 25.39 23.69
CA ALA A 94 46.30 26.29 22.69
C ALA A 94 47.30 27.31 23.28
N GLU A 95 47.26 27.54 24.60
CA GLU A 95 48.20 28.40 25.31
C GLU A 95 49.52 27.68 25.68
N LEU A 96 49.56 26.35 25.56
CA LEU A 96 50.72 25.51 25.92
C LEU A 96 51.64 25.24 24.72
N SER A 97 52.95 25.06 24.97
CA SER A 97 53.91 24.71 23.92
C SER A 97 53.75 23.24 23.52
N PRO A 98 53.79 22.90 22.21
CA PRO A 98 53.70 21.52 21.75
C PRO A 98 54.80 20.58 22.27
N LYS A 99 55.89 21.12 22.82
CA LYS A 99 57.01 20.34 23.39
C LYS A 99 56.79 19.95 24.85
N ASP A 100 55.78 20.52 25.51
CA ASP A 100 55.51 20.26 26.92
C ASP A 100 54.80 18.91 27.10
N ALA A 101 55.20 18.13 28.12
CA ALA A 101 54.51 16.88 28.46
C ALA A 101 53.02 17.10 28.77
N ALA A 102 52.67 18.24 29.37
CA ALA A 102 51.30 18.66 29.66
C ALA A 102 50.45 18.83 28.38
N TYR A 103 51.06 19.21 27.25
CA TYR A 103 50.35 19.31 25.97
C TYR A 103 49.92 17.94 25.45
N ALA A 104 50.82 16.94 25.51
CA ALA A 104 50.52 15.58 25.08
C ALA A 104 49.40 14.94 25.93
N GLU A 105 49.42 15.14 27.24
CA GLU A 105 48.39 14.65 28.15
C GLU A 105 47.03 15.35 27.93
N GLY A 106 47.03 16.68 27.82
CA GLY A 106 45.82 17.45 27.53
C GLY A 106 45.18 17.08 26.20
N LYS A 107 46.00 16.84 25.15
CA LYS A 107 45.53 16.34 23.85
C LYS A 107 44.81 14.98 23.98
N LYS A 108 45.41 14.03 24.72
CA LYS A 108 44.81 12.71 24.96
C LYS A 108 43.51 12.81 25.76
N GLN A 109 43.43 13.72 26.74
CA GLN A 109 42.21 13.95 27.51
C GLN A 109 41.07 14.52 26.65
N ILE A 110 41.38 15.47 25.77
CA ILE A 110 40.42 16.04 24.81
C ILE A 110 39.94 14.97 23.84
N GLU A 111 40.83 14.13 23.33
CA GLU A 111 40.47 13.02 22.42
C GLU A 111 39.50 12.03 23.09
N ASN A 112 39.81 11.59 24.32
CA ASN A 112 38.93 10.71 25.09
C ASN A 112 37.56 11.35 25.38
N SER A 113 37.55 12.64 25.74
CA SER A 113 36.32 13.39 26.00
C SER A 113 35.49 13.58 24.73
N THR A 114 36.15 13.78 23.59
CA THR A 114 35.52 13.89 22.27
C THR A 114 34.89 12.56 21.87
N LEU A 115 35.58 11.43 22.08
CA LEU A 115 35.04 10.10 21.86
C LEU A 115 33.80 9.84 22.73
N LEU A 116 33.86 10.22 24.02
CA LEU A 116 32.72 10.12 24.94
C LEU A 116 31.54 10.98 24.47
N LEU A 117 31.79 12.22 24.01
CA LEU A 117 30.76 13.10 23.47
C LEU A 117 30.10 12.51 22.22
N THR A 118 30.88 11.91 21.31
CA THR A 118 30.36 11.23 20.13
C THR A 118 29.45 10.08 20.53
N LYS A 119 29.91 9.18 21.41
CA LYS A 119 29.09 8.05 21.91
C LYS A 119 27.81 8.53 22.61
N LEU A 120 27.90 9.60 23.40
CA LEU A 120 26.75 10.19 24.07
C LEU A 120 25.76 10.75 23.04
N ARG A 121 26.22 11.54 22.06
CA ARG A 121 25.37 12.09 20.99
C ARG A 121 24.67 10.99 20.18
N GLU A 122 25.38 9.91 19.85
CA GLU A 122 24.80 8.74 19.19
C GLU A 122 23.70 8.09 20.04
N SER A 123 23.96 7.88 21.34
CA SER A 123 22.98 7.33 22.28
C SER A 123 21.75 8.23 22.41
N VAL A 124 21.95 9.55 22.52
CA VAL A 124 20.87 10.54 22.55
C VAL A 124 20.05 10.49 21.26
N SER A 125 20.71 10.55 20.10
CA SER A 125 20.06 10.48 18.79
C SER A 125 19.23 9.20 18.63
N LYS A 126 19.78 8.04 19.04
CA LYS A 126 19.07 6.76 19.03
C LYS A 126 17.81 6.81 19.91
N LYS A 127 17.92 7.32 21.14
CA LYS A 127 16.77 7.48 22.04
C LYS A 127 15.70 8.40 21.45
N PHE A 128 16.08 9.51 20.81
CA PHE A 128 15.14 10.39 20.11
C PHE A 128 14.48 9.71 18.91
N SER A 129 15.21 8.88 18.15
CA SER A 129 14.68 8.13 17.02
C SER A 129 13.67 7.07 17.48
N ASP A 130 13.99 6.33 18.54
CA ASP A 130 13.12 5.29 19.09
C ASP A 130 11.87 5.88 19.74
N ASP A 131 12.05 6.99 20.48
CA ASP A 131 10.98 7.86 20.95
C ASP A 131 10.09 8.25 19.76
N LEU A 132 10.63 8.90 18.72
CA LEU A 132 9.85 9.34 17.55
C LEU A 132 9.06 8.19 16.90
N LYS A 133 9.67 7.02 16.71
CA LYS A 133 8.99 5.83 16.16
C LYS A 133 7.81 5.42 17.03
N SER A 134 7.98 5.36 18.35
CA SER A 134 6.93 4.93 19.29
C SER A 134 5.70 5.85 19.29
N ARG A 135 5.89 7.15 19.03
CA ARG A 135 4.79 8.13 18.92
C ARG A 135 4.29 8.38 17.50
N THR A 136 4.90 7.77 16.49
CA THR A 136 4.46 7.96 15.10
C THR A 136 3.14 7.23 14.87
N ILE A 137 2.13 7.97 14.44
CA ILE A 137 0.86 7.45 13.93
C ILE A 137 0.92 7.50 12.41
N TYR A 138 0.79 6.34 11.77
CA TYR A 138 0.65 6.24 10.33
C TYR A 138 -0.83 6.27 9.96
N TYR A 139 -1.22 7.25 9.17
CA TYR A 139 -2.57 7.35 8.63
C TYR A 139 -2.54 7.10 7.14
N GLN A 140 -3.34 6.14 6.68
CA GLN A 140 -3.54 5.87 5.26
C GLN A 140 -5.04 5.90 4.96
N ALA A 141 -5.42 6.61 3.91
CA ALA A 141 -6.81 6.67 3.47
C ALA A 141 -6.93 6.64 1.95
N LEU A 142 -7.98 6.00 1.47
CA LEU A 142 -8.39 6.02 0.06
C LEU A 142 -9.09 7.34 -0.25
N ILE A 143 -8.68 8.01 -1.32
CA ILE A 143 -9.21 9.35 -1.64
C ILE A 143 -10.71 9.27 -1.92
N HIS A 144 -11.17 8.32 -2.75
CA HIS A 144 -12.60 8.16 -3.04
C HIS A 144 -13.43 7.96 -1.76
N ARG A 145 -12.92 7.20 -0.79
CA ARG A 145 -13.61 6.95 0.46
C ARG A 145 -13.71 8.22 1.31
N LEU A 146 -12.62 9.00 1.39
CA LEU A 146 -12.65 10.31 2.05
C LEU A 146 -13.65 11.25 1.38
N VAL A 147 -13.70 11.29 0.04
CA VAL A 147 -14.69 12.12 -0.64
C VAL A 147 -16.10 11.67 -0.28
N ALA A 148 -16.38 10.37 -0.31
CA ALA A 148 -17.69 9.84 0.05
C ALA A 148 -18.07 10.17 1.51
N GLU A 149 -17.18 9.93 2.48
CA GLU A 149 -17.43 10.24 3.89
C GLU A 149 -17.80 11.71 4.16
N TYR A 150 -17.23 12.64 3.39
CA TYR A 150 -17.44 14.08 3.59
C TYR A 150 -18.52 14.69 2.68
N PHE A 151 -18.79 14.11 1.51
CA PHE A 151 -19.68 14.71 0.50
C PHE A 151 -20.90 13.85 0.15
N THR A 152 -20.95 12.57 0.52
CA THR A 152 -22.09 11.69 0.27
C THR A 152 -22.64 11.16 1.60
N LYS A 153 -23.97 11.22 1.77
CA LYS A 153 -24.61 10.67 2.96
C LYS A 153 -24.63 9.15 2.85
N GLN A 154 -24.15 8.47 3.87
CA GLN A 154 -24.29 7.02 3.99
C GLN A 154 -25.78 6.70 4.28
N PRO A 155 -26.49 5.94 3.41
CA PRO A 155 -27.93 5.71 3.58
C PRO A 155 -28.25 4.86 4.81
N SER A 156 -27.43 3.83 5.07
CA SER A 156 -27.59 2.95 6.22
C SER A 156 -26.25 2.30 6.62
N PRO A 157 -26.14 1.75 7.85
CA PRO A 157 -24.94 1.04 8.31
C PRO A 157 -24.53 -0.15 7.44
N GLN A 158 -25.45 -0.76 6.69
CA GLN A 158 -25.17 -1.87 5.77
C GLN A 158 -24.40 -1.45 4.51
N HIS A 159 -24.45 -0.17 4.15
CA HIS A 159 -23.72 0.37 3.00
C HIS A 159 -22.27 0.66 3.40
N THR A 160 -21.45 -0.38 3.42
CA THR A 160 -20.07 -0.33 3.93
C THR A 160 -19.03 -0.03 2.85
N LEU A 161 -19.40 -0.16 1.56
CA LEU A 161 -18.51 -0.01 0.42
C LEU A 161 -18.79 1.28 -0.34
N VAL A 162 -17.73 1.93 -0.83
CA VAL A 162 -17.83 3.06 -1.75
C VAL A 162 -17.40 2.59 -3.12
N ALA A 163 -18.27 2.73 -4.11
CA ALA A 163 -18.02 2.33 -5.49
C ALA A 163 -18.05 3.53 -6.44
N HIS A 164 -17.25 3.44 -7.49
CA HIS A 164 -17.28 4.35 -8.64
C HIS A 164 -18.38 3.91 -9.61
N ILE A 165 -19.30 4.81 -9.94
CA ILE A 165 -20.45 4.53 -10.81
C ILE A 165 -19.96 4.25 -12.24
N ASP A 166 -18.96 4.98 -12.71
CA ASP A 166 -18.36 4.83 -14.05
C ASP A 166 -17.29 3.73 -14.18
N TYR A 167 -16.99 3.01 -13.09
CA TYR A 167 -15.91 2.01 -12.99
C TYR A 167 -14.48 2.55 -13.13
N ASP A 168 -14.27 3.86 -13.22
CA ASP A 168 -12.95 4.49 -13.20
C ASP A 168 -12.52 4.84 -11.78
N LYS A 169 -11.56 4.06 -11.26
CA LYS A 169 -10.98 4.21 -9.92
C LYS A 169 -10.26 5.54 -9.67
N LEU A 170 -9.95 6.30 -10.73
CA LEU A 170 -9.30 7.60 -10.66
C LEU A 170 -10.30 8.76 -10.62
N ASN A 171 -11.55 8.55 -11.05
CA ASN A 171 -12.58 9.57 -11.04
C ASN A 171 -13.22 9.71 -9.64
N ASN A 172 -12.52 10.41 -8.75
CA ASN A 172 -12.92 10.58 -7.35
C ASN A 172 -13.90 11.73 -7.11
N ASN A 173 -14.67 12.15 -8.13
CA ASN A 173 -15.70 13.16 -7.95
C ASN A 173 -16.85 12.61 -7.10
N LYS A 174 -17.36 13.40 -6.14
CA LYS A 174 -18.50 13.04 -5.27
C LYS A 174 -19.71 12.53 -6.05
N SER A 175 -19.96 13.07 -7.26
CA SER A 175 -21.10 12.64 -8.10
C SER A 175 -20.91 11.26 -8.71
N ASN A 176 -19.66 10.80 -8.84
CA ASN A 176 -19.31 9.49 -9.34
C ASN A 176 -19.21 8.43 -8.23
N LEU A 177 -19.36 8.83 -6.96
CA LEU A 177 -19.17 7.96 -5.82
C LEU A 177 -20.50 7.62 -5.16
N LYS A 178 -20.71 6.34 -4.88
CA LYS A 178 -21.93 5.84 -4.23
C LYS A 178 -21.60 4.85 -3.13
N TRP A 179 -22.28 5.01 -1.99
CA TRP A 179 -22.31 4.00 -0.93
C TRP A 179 -23.17 2.83 -1.38
N MET A 180 -22.64 1.62 -1.31
CA MET A 180 -23.30 0.38 -1.70
C MET A 180 -23.16 -0.68 -0.61
N THR A 181 -24.15 -1.56 -0.52
CA THR A 181 -24.02 -2.84 0.20
C THR A 181 -23.10 -3.79 -0.58
N PRO A 182 -22.57 -4.86 0.04
CA PRO A 182 -21.79 -5.87 -0.67
C PRO A 182 -22.51 -6.48 -1.88
N ASP A 183 -23.81 -6.75 -1.77
CA ASP A 183 -24.63 -7.36 -2.83
C ASP A 183 -24.89 -6.39 -3.99
N GLU A 184 -25.16 -5.12 -3.67
CA GLU A 184 -25.30 -4.06 -4.67
C GLU A 184 -23.99 -3.86 -5.43
N ASN A 185 -22.86 -3.77 -4.73
CA ASN A 185 -21.57 -3.61 -5.38
C ASN A 185 -21.23 -4.83 -6.25
N TYR A 186 -21.49 -6.05 -5.78
CA TYR A 186 -21.30 -7.26 -6.58
C TYR A 186 -22.15 -7.23 -7.86
N SER A 187 -23.41 -6.81 -7.75
CA SER A 187 -24.31 -6.63 -8.89
C SER A 187 -23.81 -5.55 -9.85
N HIS A 188 -23.38 -4.40 -9.32
CA HIS A 188 -22.80 -3.28 -10.08
C HIS A 188 -21.56 -3.71 -10.87
N GLN A 189 -20.63 -4.45 -10.24
CA GLN A 189 -19.40 -4.91 -10.89
C GLN A 189 -19.66 -5.87 -12.07
N ARG A 190 -20.79 -6.58 -12.11
CA ARG A 190 -21.13 -7.46 -13.24
C ARG A 190 -21.31 -6.68 -14.55
N PHE A 191 -21.70 -5.42 -14.47
CA PHE A 191 -21.89 -4.52 -15.60
C PHE A 191 -20.62 -3.72 -15.94
N SER A 192 -19.52 -3.93 -15.22
CA SER A 192 -18.24 -3.30 -15.55
C SER A 192 -17.79 -3.70 -16.97
N PRO A 193 -17.40 -2.75 -17.83
CA PRO A 193 -16.89 -3.05 -19.17
C PRO A 193 -15.75 -4.07 -19.16
N ASN A 194 -14.87 -4.02 -18.16
CA ASN A 194 -13.77 -4.97 -18.01
C ASN A 194 -14.26 -6.39 -17.69
N VAL A 195 -15.30 -6.51 -16.86
CA VAL A 195 -15.89 -7.81 -16.52
C VAL A 195 -16.64 -8.39 -17.72
N ILE A 196 -17.37 -7.55 -18.46
CA ILE A 196 -18.05 -7.95 -19.70
C ILE A 196 -17.04 -8.39 -20.75
N ALA A 197 -16.00 -7.59 -21.00
CA ALA A 197 -14.94 -7.94 -21.94
C ALA A 197 -14.19 -9.21 -21.54
N SER A 198 -13.91 -9.39 -20.24
CA SER A 198 -13.28 -10.61 -19.75
C SER A 198 -14.18 -11.83 -19.92
N LYS A 199 -15.49 -11.72 -19.66
CA LYS A 199 -16.44 -12.81 -19.90
C LYS A 199 -16.53 -13.14 -21.39
N ALA A 200 -16.71 -12.15 -22.25
CA ALA A 200 -16.75 -12.34 -23.70
C ALA A 200 -15.46 -13.01 -24.23
N TYR A 201 -14.29 -12.58 -23.73
CA TYR A 201 -13.01 -13.21 -24.06
C TYR A 201 -12.94 -14.68 -23.62
N LEU A 202 -13.47 -15.01 -22.45
CA LEU A 202 -13.49 -16.39 -21.93
C LEU A 202 -14.52 -17.26 -22.63
N ASP A 203 -15.70 -16.72 -22.94
CA ASP A 203 -16.78 -17.41 -23.63
C ASP A 203 -16.41 -17.73 -25.08
N GLY A 204 -15.64 -16.84 -25.73
CA GLY A 204 -15.07 -17.08 -27.06
C GLY A 204 -13.92 -18.09 -27.10
N ARG A 205 -13.41 -18.52 -25.94
CA ARG A 205 -12.39 -19.57 -25.84
C ARG A 205 -13.08 -20.91 -25.70
N ARG A 206 -12.73 -21.91 -26.54
CA ARG A 206 -13.17 -23.28 -26.27
C ARG A 206 -12.64 -23.66 -24.89
N LYS A 207 -13.53 -24.11 -23.99
CA LYS A 207 -13.15 -24.62 -22.65
C LYS A 207 -12.05 -25.68 -22.74
N GLU A 208 -12.04 -26.39 -23.86
CA GLU A 208 -11.11 -27.43 -24.29
C GLU A 208 -9.66 -26.96 -24.50
N ASP A 209 -9.45 -25.67 -24.75
CA ASP A 209 -8.13 -25.03 -24.92
C ASP A 209 -7.58 -24.46 -23.60
N ALA A 210 -8.34 -24.57 -22.50
CA ALA A 210 -7.87 -24.17 -21.19
C ALA A 210 -6.86 -25.20 -20.64
N LYS A 211 -5.75 -24.74 -20.06
CA LYS A 211 -4.76 -25.63 -19.41
C LYS A 211 -5.34 -26.53 -18.31
N SER A 212 -6.52 -26.19 -17.78
CA SER A 212 -7.21 -26.94 -16.72
C SER A 212 -8.01 -28.14 -17.21
N THR A 213 -8.25 -28.30 -18.52
CA THR A 213 -8.95 -29.48 -19.06
C THR A 213 -7.99 -30.65 -19.27
N LYS A 214 -8.41 -31.85 -18.87
CA LYS A 214 -7.60 -33.07 -19.03
C LYS A 214 -7.47 -33.50 -20.51
N LEU A 215 -8.47 -33.19 -21.32
CA LEU A 215 -8.57 -33.52 -22.75
C LEU A 215 -8.43 -32.25 -23.60
N SER A 216 -7.55 -32.33 -24.61
CA SER A 216 -7.40 -31.37 -25.70
C SER A 216 -7.89 -31.98 -27.00
N VAL A 217 -8.10 -31.16 -28.04
CA VAL A 217 -8.51 -31.62 -29.39
C VAL A 217 -7.62 -32.78 -29.86
N THR A 218 -6.30 -32.65 -29.80
CA THR A 218 -5.35 -33.69 -30.22
C THR A 218 -5.49 -34.99 -29.41
N LYS A 219 -5.71 -34.89 -28.08
CA LYS A 219 -5.93 -36.07 -27.24
C LYS A 219 -7.23 -36.77 -27.60
N VAL A 220 -8.28 -36.03 -27.94
CA VAL A 220 -9.57 -36.59 -28.35
C VAL A 220 -9.49 -37.22 -29.74
N MET A 221 -8.76 -36.61 -30.68
CA MET A 221 -8.47 -37.20 -31.99
C MET A 221 -7.75 -38.56 -31.85
N LEU A 222 -6.71 -38.60 -31.02
CA LEU A 222 -5.98 -39.84 -30.72
C LEU A 222 -6.86 -40.86 -29.99
N MET A 223 -7.66 -40.42 -29.01
CA MET A 223 -8.59 -41.29 -28.29
C MET A 223 -9.62 -41.93 -29.24
N LYS A 224 -10.22 -41.14 -30.15
CA LYS A 224 -11.16 -41.65 -31.16
C LYS A 224 -10.48 -42.63 -32.11
N LYS A 225 -9.23 -42.38 -32.53
CA LYS A 225 -8.43 -43.33 -33.31
C LYS A 225 -8.25 -44.66 -32.57
N LEU A 226 -7.81 -44.63 -31.31
CA LEU A 226 -7.59 -45.84 -30.51
C LEU A 226 -8.90 -46.60 -30.20
N ILE A 227 -10.04 -45.89 -30.11
CA ILE A 227 -11.38 -46.51 -30.01
C ILE A 227 -11.71 -47.25 -31.31
N ASN A 228 -11.43 -46.66 -32.47
CA ASN A 228 -11.66 -47.28 -33.77
C ASN A 228 -10.75 -48.50 -34.01
N GLU A 229 -9.53 -48.48 -33.48
CA GLU A 229 -8.59 -49.62 -33.47
C GLU A 229 -8.99 -50.74 -32.47
N GLY A 230 -10.09 -50.57 -31.73
CA GLY A 230 -10.62 -51.59 -30.83
C GLY A 230 -9.85 -51.72 -29.50
N LYS A 231 -9.10 -50.70 -29.06
CA LYS A 231 -8.37 -50.76 -27.78
C LYS A 231 -9.34 -50.91 -26.59
N PRO A 232 -9.02 -51.74 -25.59
CA PRO A 232 -9.86 -51.92 -24.41
C PRO A 232 -10.07 -50.62 -23.62
N MET A 233 -11.31 -50.39 -23.18
CA MET A 233 -11.72 -49.18 -22.46
C MET A 233 -10.86 -48.90 -21.22
N LYS A 234 -10.50 -49.95 -20.47
CA LYS A 234 -9.62 -49.88 -19.28
C LYS A 234 -8.24 -49.30 -19.60
N GLN A 235 -7.69 -49.57 -20.80
CA GLN A 235 -6.41 -48.99 -21.24
C GLN A 235 -6.56 -47.50 -21.56
N LEU A 236 -7.66 -47.12 -22.24
CA LEU A 236 -7.96 -45.73 -22.59
C LEU A 236 -8.17 -44.86 -21.33
N VAL A 237 -8.91 -45.38 -20.34
CA VAL A 237 -9.09 -44.72 -19.03
C VAL A 237 -7.74 -44.42 -18.36
N LYS A 238 -6.83 -45.39 -18.35
CA LYS A 238 -5.50 -45.25 -17.75
C LYS A 238 -4.61 -44.27 -18.53
N GLN A 239 -4.63 -44.33 -19.86
CA GLN A 239 -3.78 -43.52 -20.74
C GLN A 239 -4.20 -42.04 -20.74
N PHE A 240 -5.50 -41.77 -20.82
CA PHE A 240 -6.03 -40.39 -20.90
C PHE A 240 -6.41 -39.80 -19.53
N LYS A 241 -6.38 -40.61 -18.45
CA LYS A 241 -6.71 -40.20 -17.07
C LYS A 241 -8.11 -39.57 -16.95
N VAL A 242 -9.07 -40.14 -17.66
CA VAL A 242 -10.48 -39.75 -17.69
C VAL A 242 -11.39 -40.91 -17.30
N THR A 243 -12.61 -40.62 -16.86
CA THR A 243 -13.55 -41.68 -16.46
C THR A 243 -14.07 -42.43 -17.68
N GLU A 244 -14.42 -43.70 -17.48
CA GLU A 244 -15.01 -44.55 -18.53
C GLU A 244 -16.27 -43.91 -19.14
N THR A 245 -17.13 -43.32 -18.29
CA THR A 245 -18.30 -42.57 -18.74
C THR A 245 -17.94 -41.43 -19.68
N GLN A 246 -16.85 -40.70 -19.43
CA GLN A 246 -16.42 -39.60 -20.29
C GLN A 246 -15.99 -40.10 -21.67
N ILE A 247 -15.31 -41.25 -21.74
CA ILE A 247 -14.92 -41.89 -23.01
C ILE A 247 -16.14 -42.41 -23.75
N LEU A 248 -17.11 -43.01 -23.06
CA LEU A 248 -18.37 -43.48 -23.66
C LEU A 248 -19.19 -42.33 -24.25
N ARG A 249 -19.27 -41.16 -23.59
CA ARG A 249 -19.93 -39.97 -24.12
C ARG A 249 -19.23 -39.42 -25.37
N ILE A 250 -17.89 -39.46 -25.41
CA ILE A 250 -17.12 -39.11 -26.61
C ILE A 250 -17.36 -40.10 -27.75
N LYS A 251 -17.44 -41.40 -27.43
CA LYS A 251 -17.73 -42.47 -28.40
C LYS A 251 -19.13 -42.34 -28.99
N ARG A 252 -20.13 -41.94 -28.19
CA ARG A 252 -21.51 -41.70 -28.62
C ARG A 252 -21.72 -40.36 -29.34
N GLY A 253 -20.72 -39.49 -29.37
CA GLY A 253 -20.83 -38.16 -29.95
C GLY A 253 -21.63 -37.16 -29.09
N GLU A 254 -21.95 -37.50 -27.85
CA GLU A 254 -22.61 -36.56 -26.91
C GLU A 254 -21.66 -35.40 -26.54
N ASN A 255 -20.35 -35.70 -26.44
CA ASN A 255 -19.29 -34.71 -26.22
C ASN A 255 -18.26 -34.80 -27.36
N TRP A 256 -17.69 -33.67 -27.79
CA TRP A 256 -16.67 -33.60 -28.84
C TRP A 256 -17.12 -34.19 -30.20
N ALA A 257 -18.39 -34.03 -30.57
CA ALA A 257 -18.94 -34.56 -31.82
C ALA A 257 -18.16 -34.09 -33.06
N GLU A 258 -17.77 -32.82 -33.06
CA GLU A 258 -17.10 -32.13 -34.18
C GLU A 258 -15.65 -32.57 -34.41
N VAL A 259 -15.00 -33.19 -33.42
CA VAL A 259 -13.58 -33.60 -33.53
C VAL A 259 -13.50 -34.96 -34.21
N GLN A 260 -12.88 -35.02 -35.39
CA GLN A 260 -12.68 -36.28 -36.11
C GLN A 260 -11.55 -37.12 -35.49
N ALA A 261 -11.53 -38.43 -35.77
CA ALA A 261 -10.40 -39.27 -35.37
C ALA A 261 -9.12 -38.80 -36.06
N ALA A 262 -7.97 -38.96 -35.40
CA ALA A 262 -6.70 -38.72 -36.06
C ALA A 262 -6.57 -39.62 -37.30
N PRO A 263 -5.97 -39.13 -38.40
CA PRO A 263 -5.69 -39.94 -39.58
C PRO A 263 -4.79 -41.13 -39.23
#